data_AF-A0A7C7K6D0-F1
#
_entry.id   AF-A0A7C7K6D0-F1
#
_cell.length_a   1.000
_cell.length_b   1.000
_cell.length_c   1.000
_cell.angle_alpha   90.00
_cell.angle_beta   90.00
_cell.angle_gamma   90.00
#
_symmetry.space_group_name_H-M   'P 1'
#
loop_
_entity.id
_entity.type
_entity.pdbx_description
1 polymer ?
#
loop_
_entity_poly.entity_id
_entity_poly.type
_entity_poly.pdbx_seq_one_letter_code
_entity_poly.pdbx_strand_id
1 'polypeptide(L)'
;MQLRNAGVSDPYQPQKPRPATFTLNDYGTGISAAYAVMLALLDREKTGRGQRIEAALSYTSATITGPYHVDYPGYSRRDLGGPGIRGTDSFNQLYECADDSWIFLSVSNSDELLALQSIPSFSDIDSHPSSQHLRDIFLSNTSTHWVSLLTSAGVPVVINRYAADLHREEENRTRGIVIDRNYGNNRTEEEPIKGSRKWGDVTWSGNPVVMSECDLVEVEPPSFGGDTSAVLKSFGISDSKLANLRSSGAIPNTLPIDLK
;
A
#
# COMPACT_ATOMS: atom_id res chain seq x y z
N MET A 1 -6.66 4.75 17.23
CA MET A 1 -5.36 4.23 17.71
C MET A 1 -4.54 3.87 16.50
N GLN A 2 -3.40 4.50 16.27
CA GLN A 2 -2.42 4.02 15.30
C GLN A 2 -1.29 3.48 16.16
N LEU A 3 -1.21 2.15 16.30
CA LEU A 3 -0.04 1.50 16.87
C LEU A 3 1.07 1.70 15.84
N ARG A 4 1.70 2.87 15.91
CA ARG A 4 2.85 3.20 15.08
C ARG A 4 4.01 2.36 15.58
N ASN A 5 5.09 2.30 14.82
CA ASN A 5 6.42 2.08 15.37
C ASN A 5 6.62 3.09 16.52
N ALA A 6 6.11 2.77 17.70
CA ALA A 6 6.52 3.38 18.94
C ALA A 6 8.02 3.19 18.85
N GLY A 7 8.76 4.30 18.69
CA GLY A 7 10.18 4.24 18.94
C GLY A 7 10.29 3.52 20.26
N VAL A 8 10.97 2.37 20.26
CA VAL A 8 11.13 1.61 21.51
C VAL A 8 11.61 2.63 22.53
N SER A 9 11.02 2.64 23.71
CA SER A 9 11.53 3.48 24.79
C SER A 9 12.86 2.87 25.24
N ASP A 10 13.93 3.08 24.48
CA ASP A 10 15.28 2.82 24.91
C ASP A 10 15.69 3.99 25.83
N PRO A 11 15.93 3.76 27.13
CA PRO A 11 16.37 4.80 28.05
C PRO A 11 17.70 5.45 27.61
N TYR A 12 18.51 4.74 26.82
CA TYR A 12 19.82 5.16 26.35
C TYR A 12 19.78 5.76 24.92
N GLN A 13 18.70 5.53 24.17
CA GLN A 13 18.43 6.16 22.87
C GLN A 13 16.95 6.54 22.74
N PRO A 14 16.52 7.69 23.29
CA PRO A 14 15.12 8.11 23.22
C PRO A 14 14.70 8.33 21.77
N GLN A 15 14.05 7.33 21.17
CA GLN A 15 13.55 7.40 19.80
C GLN A 15 12.22 8.13 19.77
N LYS A 16 12.12 9.13 18.88
CA LYS A 16 10.86 9.88 18.68
C LYS A 16 9.95 9.08 17.73
N PRO A 17 8.67 8.84 18.08
CA PRO A 17 7.72 8.22 17.18
C PRO A 17 7.62 8.96 15.84
N ARG A 18 7.46 8.22 14.74
CA ARG A 18 7.18 8.77 13.41
C ARG A 18 5.97 8.07 12.78
N PRO A 19 5.15 8.76 11.98
CA PRO A 19 4.13 8.10 11.19
C PRO A 19 4.79 7.17 10.16
N ALA A 20 4.12 6.06 9.82
CA ALA A 20 4.49 5.28 8.65
C ALA A 20 4.37 6.15 7.39
N THR A 21 5.20 5.87 6.38
CA THR A 21 5.24 6.65 5.13
C THR A 21 4.01 6.45 4.24
N PHE A 22 3.19 5.44 4.52
CA PHE A 22 1.96 5.11 3.81
C PHE A 22 0.79 4.86 4.78
N THR A 23 -0.43 5.13 4.30
CA THR A 23 -1.67 5.12 5.09
C THR A 23 -2.26 3.72 5.24
N LEU A 24 -1.51 2.79 5.84
CA LEU A 24 -1.92 1.39 6.05
C LEU A 24 -3.32 1.22 6.63
N ASN A 25 -3.64 2.03 7.64
CA ASN A 25 -4.93 1.93 8.31
C ASN A 25 -6.08 2.34 7.38
N ASP A 26 -5.87 3.32 6.49
CA ASP A 26 -6.91 3.81 5.59
C ASP A 26 -7.23 2.75 4.54
N TYR A 27 -6.21 2.22 3.86
CA TYR A 27 -6.35 1.12 2.91
C TYR A 27 -6.94 -0.12 3.58
N GLY A 28 -6.36 -0.55 4.71
CA GLY A 28 -6.79 -1.76 5.41
C GLY A 28 -8.22 -1.66 5.96
N THR A 29 -8.65 -0.48 6.42
CA THR A 29 -10.04 -0.27 6.89
C THR A 29 -11.01 -0.31 5.72
N GLY A 30 -10.67 0.32 4.60
CA GLY A 30 -11.47 0.25 3.37
C GLY A 30 -11.65 -1.18 2.86
N ILE A 31 -10.56 -1.94 2.78
CA ILE A 31 -10.58 -3.36 2.40
C ILE A 31 -11.41 -4.19 3.39
N SER A 32 -11.22 -3.98 4.70
CA SER A 32 -11.97 -4.71 5.72
C SER A 32 -13.47 -4.40 5.65
N ALA A 33 -13.85 -3.15 5.41
CA ALA A 33 -15.23 -2.74 5.23
C ALA A 33 -15.85 -3.37 3.98
N ALA A 34 -15.14 -3.37 2.85
CA ALA A 34 -15.57 -4.01 1.62
C ALA A 34 -15.76 -5.53 1.81
N TYR A 35 -14.83 -6.19 2.49
CA TYR A 35 -14.94 -7.61 2.83
C TYR A 35 -16.16 -7.90 3.71
N ALA A 36 -16.39 -7.09 4.74
CA ALA A 36 -17.58 -7.22 5.59
C ALA A 36 -18.88 -6.99 4.81
N VAL A 37 -18.90 -6.07 3.84
CA VAL A 37 -20.06 -5.87 2.95
C VAL A 37 -20.30 -7.10 2.09
N MET A 38 -19.27 -7.70 1.50
CA MET A 38 -19.40 -8.95 0.72
C MET A 38 -19.99 -10.08 1.58
N LEU A 39 -19.49 -10.25 2.82
CA LEU A 39 -20.03 -11.24 3.75
C LEU A 39 -21.49 -10.95 4.15
N ALA A 40 -21.84 -9.69 4.38
CA ALA A 40 -23.22 -9.30 4.70
C ALA A 40 -24.18 -9.51 3.53
N LEU A 41 -23.73 -9.29 2.29
CA LEU A 41 -24.50 -9.59 1.09
C LEU A 41 -24.74 -11.10 0.97
N LEU A 42 -23.72 -11.92 1.22
CA LEU A 42 -23.82 -13.38 1.23
C LEU A 42 -24.76 -13.89 2.35
N ASP A 43 -24.69 -13.31 3.56
CA ASP A 43 -25.62 -13.66 4.64
C ASP A 43 -27.07 -13.27 4.30
N ARG A 44 -27.26 -12.11 3.68
CA ARG A 44 -28.57 -11.64 3.22
C ARG A 44 -29.22 -12.59 2.22
N GLU A 45 -28.45 -13.34 1.41
CA GLU A 45 -29.02 -14.37 0.52
C GLU A 45 -29.69 -15.51 1.30
N LYS A 46 -29.24 -15.78 2.53
CA LYS A 46 -29.80 -16.81 3.41
C LYS A 46 -30.92 -16.26 4.28
N THR A 47 -30.74 -15.04 4.81
CA THR A 47 -31.61 -14.48 5.84
C THR A 47 -32.66 -13.51 5.32
N GLY A 48 -32.48 -12.99 4.10
CA GLY A 48 -33.30 -11.90 3.53
C GLY A 48 -33.13 -10.55 4.22
N ARG A 49 -32.20 -10.41 5.18
CA ARG A 49 -32.04 -9.20 6.00
C ARG A 49 -30.65 -8.60 5.83
N GLY A 50 -30.58 -7.27 5.81
CA GLY A 50 -29.32 -6.55 5.96
C GLY A 50 -28.86 -6.51 7.42
N GLN A 51 -27.63 -6.03 7.63
CA GLN A 51 -27.06 -5.82 8.96
C GLN A 51 -26.21 -4.54 9.01
N ARG A 52 -25.97 -4.06 10.23
CA ARG A 52 -25.02 -2.96 10.47
C ARG A 52 -23.60 -3.52 10.48
N ILE A 53 -22.70 -2.88 9.74
CA ILE A 53 -21.27 -3.15 9.74
C ILE A 53 -20.56 -1.98 10.41
N GLU A 54 -19.54 -2.27 11.22
CA GLU A 54 -18.64 -1.28 11.78
C GLU A 54 -17.20 -1.64 11.44
N ALA A 55 -16.49 -0.70 10.83
CA ALA A 55 -15.06 -0.80 10.54
C ALA A 55 -14.38 0.48 11.05
N ALA A 56 -13.22 0.33 11.69
CA ALA A 56 -12.54 1.44 12.33
C ALA A 56 -11.04 1.36 12.11
N LEU A 57 -10.41 2.52 11.87
CA LEU A 57 -8.96 2.65 11.72
C LEU A 57 -8.19 2.04 12.91
N SER A 58 -8.76 2.10 14.12
CA SER A 58 -8.17 1.48 15.32
C SER A 58 -8.21 -0.05 15.28
N TYR A 59 -9.27 -0.66 14.76
CA TYR A 59 -9.36 -2.11 14.64
C TYR A 59 -8.35 -2.61 13.62
N THR A 60 -8.28 -1.97 12.45
CA THR A 60 -7.25 -2.28 11.46
C THR A 60 -5.85 -2.11 12.02
N SER A 61 -5.60 -1.03 12.78
CA SER A 61 -4.31 -0.83 13.42
C SER A 61 -3.96 -1.96 14.38
N ALA A 62 -4.90 -2.42 15.21
CA ALA A 62 -4.67 -3.51 16.15
C ALA A 62 -4.39 -4.82 15.41
N THR A 63 -5.14 -5.11 14.35
CA THR A 63 -4.94 -6.31 13.51
C THR A 63 -3.56 -6.36 12.88
N ILE A 64 -3.13 -5.30 12.19
CA ILE A 64 -1.83 -5.29 11.48
C ILE A 64 -0.63 -5.30 12.44
N THR A 65 -0.84 -4.89 13.69
CA THR A 65 0.18 -4.91 14.75
C THR A 65 -0.09 -6.01 15.78
N GLY A 66 -0.83 -7.05 15.39
CA GLY A 66 -1.19 -8.18 16.25
C GLY A 66 -0.02 -8.80 17.02
N PRO A 67 1.17 -9.02 16.40
CA PRO A 67 2.34 -9.53 17.13
C PRO A 67 2.76 -8.68 18.34
N TYR A 68 2.53 -7.37 18.31
CA TYR A 68 2.87 -6.44 19.40
C TYR A 68 1.77 -6.33 20.48
N HIS A 69 0.59 -6.91 20.22
CA HIS A 69 -0.53 -6.93 21.15
C HIS A 69 -0.52 -8.16 22.08
N VAL A 70 0.46 -9.05 21.94
CA VAL A 70 0.65 -10.17 22.85
C VAL A 70 1.15 -9.63 24.19
N ASP A 71 0.46 -9.99 25.29
CA ASP A 71 0.86 -9.66 26.64
C ASP A 71 0.44 -10.78 27.61
N TYR A 72 1.30 -11.11 28.57
CA TYR A 72 1.05 -12.11 29.61
C TYR A 72 2.06 -11.96 30.77
N PRO A 73 1.76 -12.45 31.98
CA PRO A 73 2.71 -12.39 33.10
C PRO A 73 4.07 -13.02 32.74
N GLY A 74 5.13 -12.23 32.86
CA GLY A 74 6.49 -12.65 32.48
C GLY A 74 6.89 -12.37 31.03
N TYR A 75 6.00 -11.80 30.22
CA TYR A 75 6.36 -11.36 28.87
C TYR A 75 7.36 -10.21 28.92
N SER A 76 8.48 -10.38 28.22
CA SER A 76 9.49 -9.33 28.03
C SER A 76 9.34 -8.76 26.62
N ARG A 77 8.85 -7.52 26.51
CA ARG A 77 8.73 -6.82 25.22
C ARG A 77 10.11 -6.63 24.59
N ARG A 78 10.23 -7.00 23.31
CA ARG A 78 11.41 -6.80 22.46
C ARG A 78 10.98 -6.28 21.09
N ASP A 79 10.03 -5.36 21.13
CA ASP A 79 9.39 -4.83 19.93
C ASP A 79 10.43 -4.06 19.12
N LEU A 80 10.57 -4.39 17.83
CA LEU A 80 11.46 -3.68 16.92
C LEU A 80 10.74 -2.42 16.45
N GLY A 81 11.32 -1.25 16.70
CA GLY A 81 10.61 -0.01 16.41
C GLY A 81 11.48 1.23 16.37
N GLY A 82 11.09 2.14 15.48
CA GLY A 82 11.55 3.51 15.45
C GLY A 82 12.42 3.87 14.25
N PRO A 83 12.81 5.16 14.12
CA PRO A 83 13.37 5.68 12.89
C PRO A 83 14.72 5.02 12.55
N GLY A 84 14.81 4.42 11.36
CA GLY A 84 16.07 3.88 10.83
C GLY A 84 16.29 2.38 11.04
N ILE A 85 15.35 1.67 11.67
CA ILE A 85 15.35 0.19 11.67
C ILE A 85 15.20 -0.31 10.22
N ARG A 86 16.06 -1.25 9.83
CA ARG A 86 16.18 -1.77 8.45
C ARG A 86 15.68 -3.20 8.28
N GLY A 87 15.28 -3.84 9.37
CA GLY A 87 14.86 -5.24 9.40
C GLY A 87 14.81 -5.76 10.83
N THR A 88 14.74 -7.09 10.99
CA THR A 88 14.59 -7.72 12.31
C THR A 88 15.91 -8.09 12.98
N ASP A 89 16.93 -8.41 12.18
CA ASP A 89 18.24 -8.86 12.62
C ASP A 89 19.26 -8.76 11.46
N SER A 90 20.48 -9.24 11.67
CA SER A 90 21.53 -9.18 10.66
C SER A 90 21.25 -10.02 9.42
N PHE A 91 20.47 -11.08 9.52
CA PHE A 91 20.11 -11.91 8.39
C PHE A 91 18.84 -11.48 7.66
N ASN A 92 18.07 -10.56 8.25
CA ASN A 92 16.75 -10.18 7.75
C ASN A 92 16.60 -8.65 7.75
N GLN A 93 17.35 -7.96 6.89
CA GLN A 93 17.35 -6.49 6.79
C GLN A 93 17.86 -5.94 5.46
N LEU A 94 17.69 -4.62 5.29
CA LEU A 94 18.24 -3.84 4.17
C LEU A 94 19.75 -3.56 4.32
N TYR A 95 20.49 -3.84 3.25
CA TYR A 95 21.92 -3.57 3.08
C TYR A 95 22.18 -2.68 1.87
N GLU A 96 23.15 -1.77 2.02
CA GLU A 96 23.65 -0.90 0.97
C GLU A 96 24.73 -1.63 0.16
N CYS A 97 24.70 -1.46 -1.15
CA CYS A 97 25.66 -2.03 -2.10
C CYS A 97 26.56 -0.94 -2.68
N ALA A 98 27.58 -1.33 -3.46
CA ALA A 98 28.57 -0.39 -4.03
C ALA A 98 28.00 0.64 -5.03
N ASP A 99 26.79 0.40 -5.54
CA ASP A 99 26.08 1.21 -6.54
C ASP A 99 25.00 2.12 -5.92
N ASP A 100 25.13 2.46 -4.62
CA ASP A 100 24.18 3.25 -3.82
C ASP A 100 22.75 2.67 -3.77
N SER A 101 22.59 1.43 -4.23
CA SER A 101 21.34 0.68 -4.22
C SER A 101 21.26 -0.21 -2.99
N TRP A 102 20.03 -0.57 -2.62
CA TRP A 102 19.77 -1.36 -1.42
C TRP A 102 19.19 -2.72 -1.79
N ILE A 103 19.57 -3.75 -1.06
CA ILE A 103 18.98 -5.08 -1.14
C ILE A 103 18.41 -5.49 0.22
N PHE A 104 17.33 -6.24 0.24
CA PHE A 104 16.83 -6.91 1.45
C PHE A 104 17.34 -8.34 1.44
N LEU A 105 18.19 -8.69 2.41
CA LEU A 105 18.61 -10.07 2.66
C LEU A 105 17.56 -10.74 3.57
N SER A 106 17.23 -12.00 3.30
CA SER A 106 16.41 -12.83 4.17
C SER A 106 17.02 -14.22 4.31
N VAL A 107 17.57 -14.52 5.50
CA VAL A 107 18.01 -15.86 5.89
C VAL A 107 17.30 -16.24 7.18
N SER A 108 16.42 -17.22 7.09
CA SER A 108 15.45 -17.60 8.12
C SER A 108 15.62 -19.04 8.63
N ASN A 109 16.44 -19.86 7.97
CA ASN A 109 16.67 -21.26 8.37
C ASN A 109 18.11 -21.71 8.11
N SER A 110 18.45 -22.92 8.60
CA SER A 110 19.79 -23.47 8.50
C SER A 110 20.23 -23.78 7.07
N ASP A 111 19.30 -24.18 6.20
CA ASP A 111 19.64 -24.49 4.80
C ASP A 111 20.03 -23.22 4.05
N GLU A 112 19.30 -22.12 4.26
CA GLU A 112 19.62 -20.79 3.72
C GLU A 112 20.94 -20.24 4.28
N LEU A 113 21.24 -20.49 5.56
CA LEU A 113 22.53 -20.10 6.15
C LEU A 113 23.69 -20.89 5.53
N LEU A 114 23.53 -22.21 5.36
CA LEU A 114 24.54 -23.05 4.72
C LEU A 114 24.74 -22.64 3.25
N ALA A 115 23.65 -22.32 2.55
CA ALA A 115 23.70 -21.79 1.18
C ALA A 115 24.46 -20.46 1.12
N LEU A 116 24.20 -19.53 2.05
CA LEU A 116 24.93 -18.28 2.16
C LEU A 116 26.43 -18.54 2.42
N GLN A 117 26.76 -19.38 3.41
CA GLN A 117 28.14 -19.75 3.76
C GLN A 117 28.88 -20.50 2.65
N SER A 118 28.17 -21.10 1.69
CA SER A 118 28.80 -21.73 0.52
C SER A 118 29.42 -20.71 -0.45
N ILE A 119 28.99 -19.44 -0.36
CA ILE A 119 29.54 -18.36 -1.16
C ILE A 119 30.85 -17.88 -0.52
N PRO A 120 31.96 -17.79 -1.28
CA PRO A 120 33.28 -17.45 -0.72
C PRO A 120 33.31 -16.15 0.09
N SER A 121 32.55 -15.13 -0.30
CA SER A 121 32.48 -13.85 0.43
C SER A 121 31.83 -13.97 1.82
N PHE A 122 31.12 -15.06 2.09
CA PHE A 122 30.34 -15.30 3.30
C PHE A 122 30.80 -16.56 4.05
N SER A 123 31.88 -17.23 3.63
CA SER A 123 32.30 -18.51 4.23
C SER A 123 32.62 -18.43 5.72
N ASP A 124 33.07 -17.26 6.15
CA ASP A 124 33.58 -17.03 7.51
C ASP A 124 32.52 -16.35 8.41
N ILE A 125 31.28 -16.18 7.93
CA ILE A 125 30.22 -15.61 8.78
C ILE A 125 29.79 -16.65 9.82
N ASP A 126 29.66 -16.21 11.07
CA ASP A 126 29.11 -17.04 12.14
C ASP A 126 27.56 -17.12 12.04
N SER A 127 26.93 -17.75 13.04
CA SER A 127 25.47 -17.90 13.10
C SER A 127 24.72 -16.62 13.52
N HIS A 128 25.42 -15.57 13.94
CA HIS A 128 24.86 -14.31 14.43
C HIS A 128 25.78 -13.12 14.06
N PRO A 129 26.08 -12.90 12.77
CA PRO A 129 27.07 -11.93 12.37
C PRO A 129 26.57 -10.53 12.70
N SER A 130 27.49 -9.58 12.92
CA SER A 130 27.07 -8.19 13.08
C SER A 130 26.53 -7.63 11.75
N SER A 131 25.56 -6.71 11.82
CA SER A 131 25.08 -5.98 10.65
C SER A 131 26.20 -5.25 9.90
N GLN A 132 27.23 -4.77 10.62
CA GLN A 132 28.36 -4.08 10.02
C GLN A 132 29.20 -5.03 9.16
N HIS A 133 29.46 -6.26 9.63
CA HIS A 133 30.22 -7.25 8.88
C HIS A 133 29.56 -7.59 7.53
N LEU A 134 28.26 -7.88 7.54
CA LEU A 134 27.52 -8.15 6.30
C LEU A 134 27.47 -6.92 5.39
N ARG A 135 27.34 -5.71 5.96
CA ARG A 135 27.40 -4.47 5.17
C ARG A 135 28.73 -4.30 4.46
N ASP A 136 29.85 -4.59 5.13
CA ASP A 136 31.19 -4.46 4.52
C ASP A 136 31.35 -5.41 3.32
N ILE A 137 30.77 -6.61 3.41
CA ILE A 137 30.71 -7.55 2.28
C ILE A 137 29.86 -6.98 1.14
N PHE A 138 28.64 -6.53 1.42
CA PHE A 138 27.73 -6.03 0.38
C PHE A 138 28.24 -4.76 -0.32
N LEU A 139 28.99 -3.91 0.37
CA LEU A 139 29.64 -2.73 -0.23
C LEU A 139 30.76 -3.07 -1.23
N SER A 140 31.22 -4.32 -1.30
CA SER A 140 32.27 -4.72 -2.25
C SER A 140 31.78 -4.94 -3.69
N ASN A 141 30.47 -4.98 -3.92
CA ASN A 141 29.91 -5.15 -5.26
C ASN A 141 28.53 -4.49 -5.46
N THR A 142 28.07 -4.45 -6.69
CA THR A 142 26.79 -3.87 -7.09
C THR A 142 25.59 -4.70 -6.61
N SER A 143 24.44 -4.05 -6.41
CA SER A 143 23.18 -4.72 -6.06
C SER A 143 22.80 -5.84 -7.03
N THR A 144 23.00 -5.63 -8.33
CA THR A 144 22.67 -6.61 -9.38
C THR A 144 23.57 -7.84 -9.31
N HIS A 145 24.87 -7.68 -9.01
CA HIS A 145 25.77 -8.80 -8.79
C HIS A 145 25.31 -9.66 -7.61
N TRP A 146 25.03 -9.03 -6.46
CA TRP A 146 24.61 -9.76 -5.26
C TRP A 146 23.29 -10.48 -5.45
N VAL A 147 22.29 -9.83 -6.04
CA VAL A 147 20.99 -10.46 -6.29
C VAL A 147 21.15 -11.67 -7.18
N SER A 148 21.91 -11.59 -8.27
CA SER A 148 22.17 -12.71 -9.17
C SER A 148 22.89 -13.87 -8.46
N LEU A 149 23.96 -13.57 -7.72
CA LEU A 149 24.77 -14.56 -7.01
C LEU A 149 23.98 -15.29 -5.91
N LEU A 150 23.33 -14.53 -5.03
CA LEU A 150 22.57 -15.07 -3.90
C LEU A 150 21.35 -15.86 -4.38
N THR A 151 20.62 -15.35 -5.37
CA THR A 151 19.47 -16.08 -5.95
C THR A 151 19.91 -17.40 -6.57
N SER A 152 21.06 -17.43 -7.25
CA SER A 152 21.62 -18.67 -7.83
C SER A 152 22.04 -19.68 -6.77
N ALA A 153 22.40 -19.22 -5.56
CA ALA A 153 22.70 -20.07 -4.41
C ALA A 153 21.45 -20.48 -3.61
N GLY A 154 20.25 -20.01 -4.00
CA GLY A 154 19.01 -20.29 -3.26
C GLY A 154 18.81 -19.43 -2.01
N VAL A 155 19.57 -18.33 -1.87
CA VAL A 155 19.42 -17.38 -0.75
C VAL A 155 18.42 -16.28 -1.16
N PRO A 156 17.30 -16.12 -0.42
CA PRO A 156 16.32 -15.07 -0.70
C PRO A 156 16.92 -13.67 -0.57
N VAL A 157 16.86 -12.91 -1.66
CA VAL A 157 17.28 -11.51 -1.71
C VAL A 157 16.47 -10.74 -2.74
N VAL A 158 16.17 -9.49 -2.47
CA VAL A 158 15.46 -8.60 -3.42
C VAL A 158 16.07 -7.20 -3.44
N ILE A 159 16.04 -6.55 -4.60
CA ILE A 159 16.43 -5.14 -4.71
C ILE A 159 15.31 -4.27 -4.15
N ASN A 160 15.67 -3.30 -3.32
CA ASN A 160 14.77 -2.23 -2.89
C ASN A 160 14.60 -1.21 -4.02
N ARG A 161 13.44 -1.21 -4.67
CA ARG A 161 13.13 -0.36 -5.83
C ARG A 161 12.54 0.99 -5.41
N TYR A 162 12.84 2.05 -6.15
CA TYR A 162 12.15 3.33 -6.04
C TYR A 162 10.90 3.35 -6.91
N ALA A 163 9.91 4.18 -6.54
CA ALA A 163 8.69 4.34 -7.34
C ALA A 163 8.99 4.75 -8.79
N ALA A 164 9.98 5.62 -9.00
CA ALA A 164 10.40 6.04 -10.33
C ALA A 164 10.92 4.87 -11.19
N ASP A 165 11.54 3.86 -10.58
CA ASP A 165 12.03 2.68 -11.31
C ASP A 165 10.85 1.79 -11.72
N LEU A 166 9.89 1.58 -10.82
CA LEU A 166 8.66 0.84 -11.13
C LEU A 166 7.93 1.44 -12.33
N HIS A 167 7.83 2.78 -12.38
CA HIS A 167 7.20 3.49 -13.49
C HIS A 167 8.03 3.50 -14.79
N ARG A 168 9.35 3.31 -14.73
CA ARG A 168 10.22 3.30 -15.92
C ARG A 168 10.24 1.94 -16.61
N GLU A 169 10.10 0.85 -15.86
CA GLU A 169 10.18 -0.51 -16.39
C GLU A 169 8.91 -0.90 -17.17
N GLU A 170 9.07 -1.26 -18.44
CA GLU A 170 7.95 -1.64 -19.33
C GLU A 170 7.26 -2.94 -18.91
N GLU A 171 7.98 -3.85 -18.27
CA GLU A 171 7.42 -5.09 -17.74
C GLU A 171 6.33 -4.81 -16.69
N ASN A 172 6.49 -3.75 -15.89
CA ASN A 172 5.48 -3.36 -14.89
C ASN A 172 4.19 -2.85 -15.54
N ARG A 173 4.23 -2.31 -16.78
CA ARG A 173 3.03 -2.02 -17.58
C ARG A 173 2.39 -3.28 -18.13
N THR A 174 3.22 -4.16 -18.68
CA THR A 174 2.76 -5.46 -19.22
C THR A 174 2.05 -6.29 -18.14
N ARG A 175 2.52 -6.21 -16.89
CA ARG A 175 1.93 -6.90 -15.73
C ARG A 175 0.76 -6.15 -15.08
N GLY A 176 0.41 -4.95 -15.57
CA GLY A 176 -0.64 -4.11 -14.99
C GLY A 176 -0.33 -3.56 -13.60
N ILE A 177 0.95 -3.56 -13.18
CA ILE A 177 1.38 -2.93 -11.91
C ILE A 177 1.33 -1.41 -12.06
N VAL A 178 1.76 -0.90 -13.21
CA VAL A 178 1.63 0.51 -13.60
C VAL A 178 0.70 0.57 -14.80
N ILE A 179 -0.26 1.49 -14.76
CA ILE A 179 -1.21 1.73 -15.85
C ILE A 179 -1.14 3.18 -16.29
N ASP A 180 -1.42 3.42 -17.57
CA ASP A 180 -1.54 4.74 -18.15
C ASP A 180 -3.03 5.13 -18.22
N ARG A 181 -3.35 6.37 -17.83
CA ARG A 181 -4.71 6.93 -17.85
C ARG A 181 -4.69 8.33 -18.41
N ASN A 182 -5.66 8.64 -19.25
CA ASN A 182 -5.86 10.00 -19.73
C ASN A 182 -7.02 10.64 -18.95
N TYR A 183 -6.70 11.56 -18.04
CA TYR A 183 -7.69 12.42 -17.37
C TYR A 183 -7.86 13.76 -18.11
N GLY A 184 -7.67 13.76 -19.42
CA GLY A 184 -8.21 14.78 -20.31
C GLY A 184 -9.71 14.57 -20.38
N ASN A 185 -10.46 15.52 -19.82
CA ASN A 185 -11.91 15.45 -19.68
C ASN A 185 -12.60 15.23 -21.05
N ASN A 186 -12.79 13.97 -21.46
CA ASN A 186 -13.31 13.58 -22.77
C ASN A 186 -14.75 13.05 -22.65
N ARG A 187 -15.65 13.86 -22.10
CA ARG A 187 -17.08 13.71 -22.40
C ARG A 187 -17.51 14.88 -23.26
N THR A 188 -17.68 14.54 -24.55
CA THR A 188 -18.26 15.33 -25.65
C THR A 188 -17.52 16.61 -26.04
N GLU A 189 -17.20 16.72 -27.33
CA GLU A 189 -16.54 17.85 -27.99
C GLU A 189 -17.25 19.22 -27.82
N GLU A 190 -18.38 19.28 -27.12
CA GLU A 190 -19.25 20.45 -27.13
C GLU A 190 -19.12 21.41 -25.95
N GLU A 191 -18.41 21.09 -24.85
CA GLU A 191 -17.76 22.10 -23.99
C GLU A 191 -17.09 21.42 -22.77
N PRO A 192 -15.80 21.66 -22.51
CA PRO A 192 -15.15 21.14 -21.31
C PRO A 192 -15.81 21.70 -20.05
N ILE A 193 -16.03 20.86 -19.03
CA ILE A 193 -16.46 21.32 -17.71
C ILE A 193 -15.45 22.37 -17.23
N LYS A 194 -15.89 23.63 -17.15
CA LYS A 194 -15.09 24.75 -16.65
C LYS A 194 -14.63 24.39 -15.23
N GLY A 195 -13.31 24.30 -15.00
CA GLY A 195 -12.74 23.94 -13.70
C GLY A 195 -12.14 22.55 -13.56
N SER A 196 -12.45 21.61 -14.46
CA SER A 196 -11.83 20.29 -14.39
C SER A 196 -10.33 20.39 -14.68
N ARG A 197 -9.48 19.93 -13.76
CA ARG A 197 -8.04 19.82 -14.03
C ARG A 197 -7.83 18.88 -15.22
N LYS A 198 -7.23 19.39 -16.29
CA LYS A 198 -6.72 18.56 -17.39
C LYS A 198 -5.38 18.00 -16.95
N TRP A 199 -5.39 16.89 -16.22
CA TRP A 199 -4.14 16.22 -15.86
C TRP A 199 -3.46 15.57 -17.07
N GLY A 200 -4.22 15.33 -18.15
CA GLY A 200 -3.69 14.72 -19.37
C GLY A 200 -3.36 13.24 -19.14
N ASP A 201 -2.36 12.75 -19.85
CA ASP A 201 -1.82 11.41 -19.65
C ASP A 201 -1.03 11.34 -18.33
N VAL A 202 -1.45 10.43 -17.47
CA VAL A 202 -0.87 10.19 -16.15
C VAL A 202 -0.67 8.69 -15.92
N THR A 203 0.27 8.35 -15.04
CA THR A 203 0.51 6.96 -14.64
C THR A 203 0.01 6.71 -13.23
N TRP A 204 -0.56 5.53 -12.99
CA TRP A 204 -1.11 5.09 -11.70
C TRP A 204 -0.70 3.66 -11.40
N SER A 205 -0.82 3.26 -10.13
CA SER A 205 -0.83 1.84 -9.79
C SER A 205 -2.06 1.19 -10.42
N GLY A 206 -1.88 0.03 -11.05
CA GLY A 206 -3.01 -0.79 -11.47
C GLY A 206 -3.72 -1.46 -10.29
N ASN A 207 -4.73 -2.27 -10.60
CA ASN A 207 -5.47 -2.98 -9.57
C ASN A 207 -4.61 -4.11 -8.98
N PRO A 208 -4.54 -4.26 -7.64
CA PRO A 208 -3.79 -5.36 -7.03
C PRO A 208 -4.42 -6.74 -7.23
N VAL A 209 -5.62 -6.82 -7.84
CA VAL A 209 -6.34 -8.06 -8.12
C VAL A 209 -6.52 -8.23 -9.63
N VAL A 210 -6.31 -9.46 -10.11
CA VAL A 210 -6.64 -9.88 -11.48
C VAL A 210 -7.69 -10.99 -11.39
N MET A 211 -8.77 -10.86 -12.15
CA MET A 211 -9.84 -11.84 -12.20
C MET A 211 -9.92 -12.43 -13.61
N SER A 212 -9.92 -13.76 -13.74
CA SER A 212 -9.89 -14.43 -15.06
C SER A 212 -11.24 -14.43 -15.77
N GLU A 213 -12.35 -14.40 -15.01
CA GLU A 213 -13.71 -14.57 -15.53
C GLU A 213 -14.55 -13.29 -15.47
N CYS A 214 -14.05 -12.23 -14.84
CA CYS A 214 -14.80 -11.00 -14.66
C CYS A 214 -13.88 -9.80 -14.82
N ASP A 215 -14.27 -8.90 -15.72
CA ASP A 215 -13.59 -7.62 -15.83
C ASP A 215 -13.87 -6.78 -14.59
N LEU A 216 -12.81 -6.17 -14.06
CA LEU A 216 -12.92 -5.19 -12.99
C LEU A 216 -13.49 -3.89 -13.57
N VAL A 217 -14.42 -3.28 -12.84
CA VAL A 217 -15.00 -2.00 -13.26
C VAL A 217 -13.97 -0.90 -13.04
N GLU A 218 -13.50 -0.31 -14.13
CA GLU A 218 -12.71 0.91 -14.09
C GLU A 218 -13.64 2.11 -13.93
N VAL A 219 -13.34 2.96 -12.95
CA VAL A 219 -14.11 4.18 -12.70
C VAL A 219 -13.22 5.41 -12.87
N GLU A 220 -13.77 6.38 -13.59
CA GLU A 220 -13.17 7.70 -13.71
C GLU A 220 -13.58 8.56 -12.50
N PRO A 221 -12.66 9.33 -11.88
CA PRO A 221 -13.02 10.26 -10.82
C PRO A 221 -14.09 11.24 -11.31
N PRO A 222 -15.29 11.26 -10.70
CA PRO A 222 -16.36 12.15 -11.17
C PRO A 222 -16.04 13.60 -10.83
N SER A 223 -16.55 14.52 -11.65
CA SER A 223 -16.60 15.93 -11.29
C SER A 223 -17.45 16.12 -10.02
N PHE A 224 -17.11 17.12 -9.19
CA PHE A 224 -17.83 17.33 -7.93
C PHE A 224 -19.30 17.66 -8.21
N GLY A 225 -20.21 16.79 -7.77
CA GLY A 225 -21.63 16.92 -8.00
C GLY A 225 -22.11 16.56 -9.42
N GLY A 226 -21.25 16.04 -10.31
CA GLY A 226 -21.57 15.73 -11.71
C GLY A 226 -22.77 14.81 -11.90
N ASP A 227 -22.95 13.84 -11.01
CA ASP A 227 -24.04 12.87 -11.10
C ASP A 227 -25.30 13.25 -10.31
N THR A 228 -25.30 14.38 -9.60
CA THR A 228 -26.37 14.77 -8.64
C THR A 228 -27.76 14.71 -9.28
N SER A 229 -27.93 15.31 -10.47
CA SER A 229 -29.24 15.36 -11.12
C SER A 229 -29.67 14.00 -11.65
N ALA A 230 -28.74 13.21 -12.20
CA ALA A 230 -29.02 11.87 -12.73
C ALA A 230 -29.45 10.91 -11.62
N VAL A 231 -28.73 10.92 -10.48
CA VAL A 231 -29.05 10.10 -9.31
C VAL A 231 -30.40 10.51 -8.72
N LEU A 232 -30.69 11.80 -8.54
CA LEU A 232 -32.00 12.20 -8.01
C LEU A 232 -33.16 11.79 -8.93
N LYS A 233 -32.99 11.90 -10.24
CA LYS A 233 -34.00 11.47 -11.21
C LYS A 233 -34.23 9.95 -11.18
N SER A 234 -33.20 9.14 -10.94
CA SER A 234 -33.36 7.68 -10.83
C SER A 234 -34.23 7.26 -9.63
N PHE A 235 -34.34 8.11 -8.62
CA PHE A 235 -35.29 7.96 -7.50
C PHE A 235 -36.68 8.59 -7.76
N GLY A 236 -36.99 8.98 -9.00
CA GLY A 236 -38.30 9.54 -9.37
C GLY A 236 -38.50 11.00 -8.97
N ILE A 237 -37.44 11.75 -8.66
CA ILE A 237 -37.54 13.18 -8.39
C ILE A 237 -37.79 13.93 -9.71
N SER A 238 -38.93 14.64 -9.80
CA SER A 238 -39.31 15.44 -10.96
C SER A 238 -38.43 16.68 -11.13
N ASP A 239 -38.39 17.24 -12.35
CA ASP A 239 -37.65 18.48 -12.64
C ASP A 239 -38.16 19.67 -11.79
N SER A 240 -39.47 19.74 -11.52
CA SER A 240 -40.05 20.76 -10.64
C SER A 240 -39.54 20.64 -9.21
N LYS A 241 -39.44 19.41 -8.67
CA LYS A 241 -38.91 19.17 -7.33
C LYS A 241 -37.42 19.40 -7.28
N LEU A 242 -36.69 19.08 -8.34
CA LEU A 242 -35.26 19.36 -8.48
C LEU A 242 -34.98 20.87 -8.51
N ALA A 243 -35.81 21.65 -9.20
CA ALA A 243 -35.74 23.12 -9.16
C ALA A 243 -35.98 23.67 -7.75
N ASN A 244 -36.92 23.10 -7.00
CA ASN A 244 -37.13 23.47 -5.59
C ASN A 244 -35.93 23.10 -4.69
N LEU A 245 -35.27 21.97 -4.93
CA LEU A 245 -34.04 21.60 -4.20
C LEU A 245 -32.89 22.58 -4.48
N ARG A 246 -32.78 23.07 -5.73
CA ARG A 246 -31.82 24.12 -6.10
C ARG A 246 -32.15 25.44 -5.40
N SER A 247 -33.38 25.92 -5.53
CA SER A 247 -33.80 27.22 -4.98
C SER A 247 -33.72 27.28 -3.44
N SER A 248 -33.93 26.14 -2.77
CA SER A 248 -33.78 26.03 -1.32
C SER A 248 -32.33 25.87 -0.83
N GLY A 249 -31.37 25.68 -1.75
CA GLY A 249 -29.96 25.43 -1.41
C GLY A 249 -29.66 24.01 -0.90
N ALA A 250 -30.63 23.08 -0.99
CA ALA A 250 -30.42 21.68 -0.65
C ALA A 250 -29.47 20.97 -1.62
N ILE A 251 -29.43 21.43 -2.88
CA ILE A 251 -28.39 21.08 -3.85
C ILE A 251 -27.83 22.36 -4.51
N PRO A 252 -26.61 22.31 -5.07
CA PRO A 252 -26.01 23.46 -5.76
C PRO A 252 -26.86 23.95 -6.93
N ASN A 253 -26.93 25.27 -7.12
CA ASN A 253 -27.65 25.90 -8.23
C ASN A 253 -27.03 25.56 -9.60
N THR A 254 -25.71 25.41 -9.64
CA THR A 254 -24.92 25.05 -10.82
C THR A 254 -24.19 23.74 -10.58
N LEU A 255 -24.35 22.80 -11.49
CA LEU A 255 -23.75 21.46 -11.44
C LEU A 255 -23.20 21.09 -12.83
N PRO A 256 -22.06 20.37 -12.91
CA PRO A 256 -21.14 20.08 -11.80
C PRO A 256 -20.52 21.34 -11.18
N ILE A 257 -20.00 21.22 -9.96
CA ILE A 257 -19.33 22.33 -9.28
C ILE A 257 -17.91 22.48 -9.83
N ASP A 258 -17.59 23.69 -10.25
CA ASP A 258 -16.23 24.14 -10.59
C ASP A 258 -15.43 24.37 -9.29
N LEU A 259 -14.53 23.44 -8.97
CA LEU A 259 -13.55 23.57 -7.89
C LEU A 259 -12.31 24.28 -8.44
N LYS A 260 -12.36 25.61 -8.56
CA LYS A 260 -11.18 26.42 -8.90
C LYS A 260 -10.12 26.36 -7.82
#